data_AF-A0A964QXQ7-F1
#
_entry.id   AF-A0A964QXQ7-F1
#
_cell.length_a   1.000
_cell.length_b   1.000
_cell.length_c   1.000
_cell.angle_alpha   90.00
_cell.angle_beta   90.00
_cell.angle_gamma   90.00
#
_symmetry.space_group_name_H-M   'P 1'
#
loop_
_entity.id
_entity.type
_entity.pdbx_description
1 polymer ?
#
loop_
_entity_poly.entity_id
_entity_poly.type
_entity_poly.pdbx_seq_one_letter_code
_entity_poly.pdbx_strand_id
1 'polypeptide(L)'
;MNTTTLADKLGQPTHDSALLQKAHRVGLADAGALERLAVARGCWHYRQPDMTGFPEVIESEFTNEELAIALLSPSLPYSPHTIRLGAAMLGATGNRPDQLAQLAKAESCELGVRYIAKAGRRFEPDNVFWQELLDRVPESGGLEDGVFPHPTRFVSMTGFTRNGPGLVTVWIRPRADLVFAHG
;
A
#
# COMPACT_ATOMS: atom_id res chain seq x y z
N MET A 1 9.86 25.08 -1.29
CA MET A 1 10.11 24.20 -2.44
C MET A 1 8.84 23.39 -2.63
N ASN A 2 8.20 23.43 -3.81
CA ASN A 2 6.98 22.64 -4.04
C ASN A 2 7.40 21.18 -4.21
N THR A 3 7.04 20.34 -3.26
CA THR A 3 7.29 18.90 -3.34
C THR A 3 6.37 18.31 -4.40
N THR A 4 6.94 17.64 -5.41
CA THR A 4 6.14 16.94 -6.44
C THR A 4 5.25 15.89 -5.79
N THR A 5 3.96 15.95 -6.05
CA THR A 5 2.97 14.98 -5.56
C THR A 5 2.86 13.77 -6.50
N LEU A 6 2.20 12.71 -6.05
CA LEU A 6 1.88 11.58 -6.92
C LEU A 6 0.92 12.00 -8.05
N ALA A 7 -0.05 12.88 -7.78
CA ALA A 7 -0.93 13.45 -8.80
C ALA A 7 -0.14 14.15 -9.92
N ASP A 8 0.86 14.96 -9.55
CA ASP A 8 1.74 15.63 -10.53
C ASP A 8 2.48 14.63 -11.42
N LYS A 9 2.93 13.50 -10.85
CA LYS A 9 3.59 12.42 -11.61
C LYS A 9 2.64 11.64 -12.51
N LEU A 10 1.36 11.60 -12.17
CA LEU A 10 0.33 10.91 -12.94
C LEU A 10 -0.35 11.81 -13.97
N GLY A 11 0.00 13.11 -14.02
CA GLY A 11 -0.72 14.09 -14.83
C GLY A 11 -2.19 14.23 -14.40
N GLN A 12 -2.50 13.97 -13.13
CA GLN A 12 -3.84 14.03 -12.55
C GLN A 12 -4.06 15.34 -11.80
N PRO A 13 -5.32 15.84 -11.74
CA PRO A 13 -5.63 16.98 -10.89
C PRO A 13 -5.41 16.65 -9.42
N THR A 14 -5.04 17.64 -8.63
CA THR A 14 -4.95 17.50 -7.17
C THR A 14 -6.34 17.15 -6.60
N HIS A 15 -6.37 16.12 -5.75
CA HIS A 15 -7.57 15.65 -5.06
C HIS A 15 -7.60 16.19 -3.63
N ASP A 16 -8.76 16.65 -3.16
CA ASP A 16 -8.94 16.98 -1.73
C ASP A 16 -9.39 15.73 -0.98
N SER A 17 -8.46 15.14 -0.23
CA SER A 17 -8.62 13.82 0.36
C SER A 17 -9.29 13.87 1.73
N ALA A 18 -10.56 13.48 1.79
CA ALA A 18 -11.28 13.33 3.05
C ALA A 18 -10.63 12.25 3.95
N LEU A 19 -10.04 11.21 3.35
CA LEU A 19 -9.28 10.20 4.07
C LEU A 19 -8.00 10.76 4.71
N LEU A 20 -7.23 11.61 4.01
CA LEU A 20 -6.08 12.27 4.61
C LEU A 20 -6.49 13.29 5.70
N GLN A 21 -7.64 13.95 5.54
CA GLN A 21 -8.21 14.78 6.62
C GLN A 21 -8.59 13.92 7.84
N LYS A 22 -9.16 12.72 7.64
CA LYS A 22 -9.40 11.75 8.71
C LYS A 22 -8.08 11.33 9.37
N ALA A 23 -7.07 10.96 8.58
CA ALA A 23 -5.75 10.57 9.06
C ALA A 23 -5.14 11.65 9.95
N HIS A 24 -5.18 12.92 9.51
CA HIS A 24 -4.70 14.05 10.28
C HIS A 24 -5.41 14.17 11.65
N ARG A 25 -6.74 13.98 11.71
CA ARG A 25 -7.50 14.06 12.98
C ARG A 25 -7.11 12.99 14.00
N VAL A 26 -6.63 11.83 13.54
CA VAL A 26 -6.15 10.75 14.41
C VAL A 26 -4.62 10.80 14.63
N GLY A 27 -3.97 11.92 14.29
CA GLY A 27 -2.53 12.13 14.54
C GLY A 27 -1.60 11.64 13.42
N LEU A 28 -2.14 11.25 12.26
CA LEU A 28 -1.37 10.83 11.08
C LEU A 28 -1.26 12.02 10.11
N ALA A 29 -0.45 13.01 10.48
CA ALA A 29 -0.44 14.31 9.81
C ALA A 29 0.27 14.35 8.45
N ASP A 30 1.15 13.38 8.17
CA ASP A 30 1.96 13.36 6.95
C ASP A 30 2.21 11.93 6.45
N ALA A 31 2.85 11.83 5.26
CA ALA A 31 3.22 10.55 4.67
C ALA A 31 4.09 9.71 5.61
N GLY A 32 5.04 10.34 6.33
CA GLY A 32 5.90 9.64 7.27
C GLY A 32 5.14 9.01 8.44
N ALA A 33 4.11 9.68 8.96
CA ALA A 33 3.24 9.14 10.00
C ALA A 33 2.43 7.93 9.51
N LEU A 34 1.92 7.98 8.28
CA LEU A 34 1.25 6.84 7.63
C LEU A 34 2.23 5.66 7.44
N GLU A 35 3.45 5.94 6.96
CA GLU A 35 4.48 4.92 6.78
C GLU A 35 4.85 4.24 8.10
N ARG A 36 5.05 5.03 9.16
CA ARG A 36 5.31 4.52 10.51
C ARG A 36 4.15 3.66 11.01
N LEU A 37 2.90 4.09 10.82
CA LEU A 37 1.75 3.27 11.22
C LEU A 37 1.72 1.94 10.45
N ALA A 38 2.01 1.93 9.14
CA ALA A 38 2.06 0.70 8.37
C ALA A 38 3.15 -0.26 8.86
N VAL A 39 4.31 0.27 9.25
CA VAL A 39 5.37 -0.53 9.88
C VAL A 39 4.93 -1.04 11.25
N ALA A 40 4.30 -0.21 12.08
CA ALA A 40 3.76 -0.62 13.38
C ALA A 40 2.70 -1.73 13.24
N ARG A 41 1.95 -1.74 12.14
CA ARG A 41 0.99 -2.80 11.79
C ARG A 41 1.60 -4.04 11.15
N GLY A 42 2.92 -4.08 10.99
CA GLY A 42 3.65 -5.28 10.59
C GLY A 42 4.33 -5.22 9.23
N CYS A 43 4.41 -4.05 8.57
CA CYS A 43 5.19 -3.87 7.33
C CYS A 43 6.72 -3.80 7.56
N TRP A 44 7.27 -4.65 8.43
CA TRP A 44 8.68 -4.59 8.86
C TRP A 44 9.70 -4.72 7.73
N HIS A 45 9.35 -5.37 6.62
CA HIS A 45 10.20 -5.46 5.43
C HIS A 45 10.63 -4.09 4.89
N TYR A 46 9.80 -3.06 5.10
CA TYR A 46 10.04 -1.70 4.65
C TYR A 46 10.50 -0.77 5.79
N ARG A 47 10.75 -1.27 7.01
CA ARG A 47 11.24 -0.42 8.09
C ARG A 47 12.60 0.17 7.74
N GLN A 48 12.72 1.50 7.87
CA GLN A 48 14.00 2.18 7.82
C GLN A 48 14.65 2.20 9.22
N PRO A 49 15.99 2.08 9.34
CA PRO A 49 16.66 1.96 10.64
C PRO A 49 16.47 3.17 11.58
N ASP A 50 16.34 4.37 11.01
CA ASP A 50 16.15 5.65 11.69
C ASP A 50 14.67 5.94 12.03
N MET A 51 13.75 5.06 11.62
CA MET A 51 12.34 5.19 11.90
C MET A 51 12.05 4.98 13.40
N THR A 52 11.56 6.05 14.04
CA THR A 52 11.19 6.12 15.46
C THR A 52 9.84 6.81 15.63
N GLY A 53 9.21 6.71 16.81
CA GLY A 53 7.93 7.38 17.07
C GLY A 53 6.76 6.76 16.30
N PHE A 54 6.56 5.45 16.48
CA PHE A 54 5.46 4.72 15.85
C PHE A 54 4.11 5.14 16.44
N PRO A 55 3.14 5.58 15.61
CA PRO A 55 1.80 5.93 16.09
C PRO A 55 1.07 4.71 16.65
N GLU A 56 0.29 4.91 17.72
CA GLU A 56 -0.51 3.86 18.39
C GLU A 56 -1.98 3.85 17.93
N VAL A 57 -2.26 4.34 16.71
CA VAL A 57 -3.62 4.41 16.16
C VAL A 57 -4.17 3.00 15.90
N ILE A 58 -5.19 2.62 16.65
CA ILE A 58 -5.78 1.28 16.58
C ILE A 58 -6.60 1.10 15.30
N GLU A 59 -6.77 -0.16 14.87
CA GLU A 59 -7.44 -0.48 13.61
C GLU A 59 -8.90 -0.02 13.54
N SER A 60 -9.61 0.06 14.67
CA SER A 60 -10.98 0.58 14.72
C SER A 60 -11.09 2.09 14.48
N GLU A 61 -10.01 2.85 14.69
CA GLU A 61 -9.98 4.30 14.43
C GLU A 61 -9.56 4.60 12.99
N PHE A 62 -8.67 3.78 12.44
CA PHE A 62 -8.18 3.89 11.08
C PHE A 62 -7.90 2.48 10.53
N THR A 63 -8.70 1.96 9.60
CA THR A 63 -8.60 0.55 9.21
C THR A 63 -7.37 0.25 8.34
N ASN A 64 -7.09 -1.02 8.08
CA ASN A 64 -6.00 -1.40 7.18
C ASN A 64 -6.29 -1.01 5.73
N GLU A 65 -7.56 -1.08 5.30
CA GLU A 65 -8.00 -0.57 4.00
C GLU A 65 -7.78 0.94 3.89
N GLU A 66 -8.17 1.70 4.93
CA GLU A 66 -7.95 3.14 4.99
C GLU A 66 -6.46 3.49 4.94
N LEU A 67 -5.62 2.77 5.69
CA LEU A 67 -4.17 2.98 5.64
C LEU A 67 -3.58 2.64 4.28
N ALA A 68 -4.01 1.54 3.66
CA ALA A 68 -3.56 1.16 2.32
C ALA A 68 -3.88 2.25 1.28
N ILE A 69 -5.10 2.79 1.30
CA ILE A 69 -5.53 3.82 0.35
C ILE A 69 -4.88 5.17 0.66
N ALA A 70 -4.73 5.54 1.93
CA ALA A 70 -4.06 6.78 2.33
C ALA A 70 -2.61 6.82 1.84
N LEU A 71 -1.87 5.72 1.97
CA LEU A 71 -0.49 5.58 1.46
C LEU A 71 -0.39 5.67 -0.08
N LEU A 72 -1.48 5.42 -0.79
CA LEU A 72 -1.58 5.49 -2.24
C LEU A 72 -2.25 6.77 -2.74
N SER A 73 -2.54 7.73 -1.84
CA SER A 73 -3.24 8.96 -2.19
C SER A 73 -2.42 9.80 -3.18
N PRO A 74 -3.02 10.23 -4.31
CA PRO A 74 -2.40 11.15 -5.26
C PRO A 74 -1.93 12.46 -4.61
N SER A 75 -2.56 12.86 -3.51
CA SER A 75 -2.31 14.13 -2.81
C SER A 75 -1.06 14.09 -1.92
N LEU A 76 -0.45 12.92 -1.69
CA LEU A 76 0.81 12.82 -0.95
C LEU A 76 2.03 13.20 -1.81
N PRO A 77 3.12 13.64 -1.18
CA PRO A 77 4.43 13.70 -1.82
C PRO A 77 4.78 12.39 -2.54
N TYR A 78 5.29 12.50 -3.77
CA TYR A 78 5.70 11.33 -4.52
C TYR A 78 6.85 10.60 -3.83
N SER A 79 6.63 9.34 -3.44
CA SER A 79 7.62 8.49 -2.82
C SER A 79 7.41 7.03 -3.21
N PRO A 80 8.36 6.41 -3.94
CA PRO A 80 8.34 4.97 -4.21
C PRO A 80 8.35 4.10 -2.94
N HIS A 81 8.78 4.65 -1.79
CA HIS A 81 8.73 3.94 -0.52
C HIS A 81 7.29 3.87 0.01
N THR A 82 6.58 5.00 0.04
CA THR A 82 5.19 5.09 0.46
C THR A 82 4.30 4.19 -0.39
N ILE A 83 4.50 4.18 -1.72
CA ILE A 83 3.75 3.31 -2.65
C ILE A 83 3.97 1.82 -2.34
N ARG A 84 5.19 1.41 -2.00
CA ARG A 84 5.49 0.02 -1.63
C ARG A 84 4.81 -0.39 -0.33
N LEU A 85 4.79 0.51 0.66
CA LEU A 85 4.03 0.30 1.90
C LEU A 85 2.53 0.21 1.64
N GLY A 86 1.98 1.08 0.79
CA GLY A 86 0.59 1.01 0.33
C GLY A 86 0.26 -0.32 -0.36
N ALA A 87 1.16 -0.82 -1.20
CA ALA A 87 1.01 -2.13 -1.85
C ALA A 87 1.03 -3.29 -0.84
N ALA A 88 1.89 -3.24 0.17
CA ALA A 88 1.87 -4.25 1.23
C ALA A 88 0.59 -4.20 2.06
N MET A 89 0.17 -3.00 2.48
CA MET A 89 -1.06 -2.80 3.23
C MET A 89 -2.30 -3.19 2.43
N LEU A 90 -2.33 -3.00 1.10
CA LEU A 90 -3.41 -3.50 0.25
C LEU A 90 -3.59 -5.02 0.38
N GLY A 91 -2.48 -5.76 0.46
CA GLY A 91 -2.47 -7.21 0.65
C GLY A 91 -2.55 -7.66 2.11
N ALA A 92 -2.94 -6.79 3.05
CA ALA A 92 -3.13 -7.14 4.45
C ALA A 92 -4.27 -8.16 4.63
N THR A 93 -4.06 -9.14 5.50
CA THR A 93 -5.08 -10.14 5.82
C THR A 93 -6.31 -9.47 6.42
N GLY A 94 -7.49 -9.87 5.97
CA GLY A 94 -8.77 -9.31 6.45
C GLY A 94 -9.28 -8.14 5.62
N ASN A 95 -8.44 -7.54 4.76
CA ASN A 95 -8.89 -6.48 3.86
C ASN A 95 -10.05 -6.94 2.98
N ARG A 96 -11.01 -6.05 2.79
CA ARG A 96 -12.19 -6.30 1.95
C ARG A 96 -12.07 -5.64 0.57
N PRO A 97 -12.12 -6.40 -0.55
CA PRO A 97 -12.02 -5.85 -1.90
C PRO A 97 -13.07 -4.78 -2.23
N ASP A 98 -14.29 -4.92 -1.71
CA ASP A 98 -15.38 -3.95 -1.90
C ASP A 98 -15.11 -2.62 -1.18
N GLN A 99 -14.59 -2.66 0.05
CA GLN A 99 -14.23 -1.45 0.78
C GLN A 99 -13.03 -0.73 0.15
N LEU A 100 -12.01 -1.49 -0.26
CA LEU A 100 -10.85 -0.94 -0.97
C LEU A 100 -11.25 -0.26 -2.28
N ALA A 101 -12.14 -0.87 -3.06
CA ALA A 101 -12.60 -0.27 -4.31
C ALA A 101 -13.42 1.02 -4.07
N GLN A 102 -14.26 1.05 -3.04
CA GLN A 102 -15.02 2.25 -2.65
C GLN A 102 -14.10 3.38 -2.22
N LEU A 103 -13.12 3.09 -1.35
CA LEU A 103 -12.13 4.07 -0.90
C LEU A 103 -11.24 4.54 -2.05
N ALA A 104 -10.78 3.64 -2.91
CA ALA A 104 -9.98 4.00 -4.07
C ALA A 104 -10.70 5.01 -4.98
N LYS A 105 -12.00 4.81 -5.20
CA LYS A 105 -12.84 5.74 -5.95
C LYS A 105 -13.04 7.08 -5.23
N ALA A 106 -13.32 7.05 -3.94
CA ALA A 106 -13.49 8.27 -3.15
C ALA A 106 -12.20 9.11 -3.09
N GLU A 107 -11.04 8.46 -3.19
CA GLU A 107 -9.72 9.08 -3.04
C GLU A 107 -8.94 9.27 -4.35
N SER A 108 -9.58 9.02 -5.51
CA SER A 108 -8.96 9.09 -6.84
C SER A 108 -7.70 8.21 -6.99
N CYS A 109 -7.64 7.09 -6.26
CA CYS A 109 -6.52 6.16 -6.22
C CYS A 109 -6.67 4.95 -7.15
N GLU A 110 -7.73 4.86 -7.96
CA GLU A 110 -8.10 3.64 -8.70
C GLU A 110 -6.98 3.13 -9.61
N LEU A 111 -6.26 4.06 -10.25
CA LEU A 111 -5.16 3.73 -11.15
C LEU A 111 -4.03 2.98 -10.42
N GLY A 112 -3.61 3.51 -9.26
CA GLY A 112 -2.58 2.90 -8.43
C GLY A 112 -3.02 1.57 -7.82
N VAL A 113 -4.25 1.51 -7.32
CA VAL A 113 -4.84 0.28 -6.77
C VAL A 113 -4.95 -0.80 -7.84
N ARG A 114 -5.43 -0.46 -9.05
CA ARG A 114 -5.53 -1.41 -10.16
C ARG A 114 -4.15 -1.90 -10.61
N TYR A 115 -3.14 -1.03 -10.66
CA TYR A 115 -1.77 -1.42 -10.98
C TYR A 115 -1.22 -2.46 -10.00
N ILE A 116 -1.37 -2.18 -8.71
CA ILE A 116 -0.90 -3.07 -7.65
C ILE A 116 -1.69 -4.38 -7.67
N ALA A 117 -3.01 -4.33 -7.87
CA ALA A 117 -3.85 -5.53 -7.95
C ALA A 117 -3.50 -6.41 -9.17
N LYS A 118 -3.16 -5.81 -10.33
CA LYS A 118 -2.64 -6.55 -11.49
C LYS A 118 -1.31 -7.25 -11.16
N ALA A 119 -0.43 -6.58 -10.42
CA ALA A 119 0.80 -7.18 -9.93
C ALA A 119 0.53 -8.31 -8.93
N GLY A 120 -0.38 -8.12 -7.99
CA GLY A 120 -0.82 -9.12 -7.02
C GLY A 120 -1.34 -10.38 -7.71
N ARG A 121 -2.28 -10.24 -8.65
CA ARG A 121 -2.78 -11.37 -9.46
C ARG A 121 -1.68 -12.10 -10.23
N ARG A 122 -0.65 -11.39 -10.70
CA ARG A 122 0.47 -12.00 -11.41
C ARG A 122 1.36 -12.86 -10.50
N PHE A 123 1.60 -12.41 -9.27
CA PHE A 123 2.52 -13.09 -8.34
C PHE A 123 1.84 -14.05 -7.37
N GLU A 124 0.53 -13.89 -7.15
CA GLU A 124 -0.31 -14.77 -6.35
C GLU A 124 -1.59 -15.15 -7.13
N PRO A 125 -1.47 -15.94 -8.20
CA PRO A 125 -2.59 -16.25 -9.09
C PRO A 125 -3.73 -17.00 -8.38
N ASP A 126 -3.41 -17.78 -7.35
CA ASP A 126 -4.39 -18.56 -6.58
C ASP A 126 -5.09 -17.73 -5.49
N ASN A 127 -4.63 -16.50 -5.23
CA ASN A 127 -5.25 -15.61 -4.25
C ASN A 127 -6.40 -14.82 -4.88
N VAL A 128 -7.62 -15.27 -4.64
CA VAL A 128 -8.86 -14.71 -5.21
C VAL A 128 -9.06 -13.23 -4.89
N PHE A 129 -8.49 -12.73 -3.78
CA PHE A 129 -8.57 -11.32 -3.36
C PHE A 129 -8.19 -10.35 -4.48
N TRP A 130 -7.10 -10.64 -5.21
CA TRP A 130 -6.61 -9.74 -6.26
C TRP A 130 -7.56 -9.66 -7.44
N GLN A 131 -8.15 -10.80 -7.84
CA GLN A 131 -9.15 -10.82 -8.92
C GLN A 131 -10.44 -10.12 -8.48
N GLU A 132 -10.90 -10.39 -7.25
CA GLU A 132 -12.08 -9.73 -6.70
C GLU A 132 -11.92 -8.21 -6.61
N LEU A 133 -10.73 -7.71 -6.27
CA LEU A 133 -10.44 -6.28 -6.26
C LEU A 133 -10.41 -5.71 -7.69
N LEU A 134 -9.81 -6.42 -8.65
CA LEU A 134 -9.77 -6.00 -10.06
C LEU A 134 -11.14 -5.93 -10.71
N ASP A 135 -12.08 -6.79 -10.30
CA ASP A 135 -13.45 -6.80 -10.80
C ASP A 135 -14.27 -5.61 -10.29
N ARG A 136 -13.83 -4.97 -9.19
CA ARG A 136 -14.52 -3.85 -8.53
C ARG A 136 -13.90 -2.49 -8.83
N VAL A 137 -12.61 -2.45 -9.17
CA VAL A 137 -11.90 -1.21 -9.51
C VAL A 137 -11.98 -0.97 -11.02
N PRO A 138 -12.48 0.20 -11.48
CA PRO A 138 -12.71 0.46 -12.89
C PRO A 138 -11.43 0.35 -13.72
N GLU A 139 -11.59 -0.01 -14.99
CA GLU A 139 -10.51 0.17 -15.95
C GLU A 139 -10.20 1.65 -16.10
N SER A 140 -9.01 2.00 -15.61
CA SER A 140 -8.43 3.33 -15.68
C SER A 140 -7.31 3.32 -16.73
N GLY A 141 -6.97 4.49 -17.27
CA GLY A 141 -6.00 4.67 -18.36
C GLY A 141 -4.63 4.04 -18.10
N GLY A 142 -3.75 4.06 -19.11
CA GLY A 142 -2.39 3.56 -18.96
C GLY A 142 -1.61 4.34 -17.90
N LEU A 143 -0.82 3.65 -17.09
CA LEU A 143 0.23 4.28 -16.28
C LEU A 143 1.44 4.54 -17.15
N GLU A 144 2.02 5.74 -17.04
CA GLU A 144 3.33 6.01 -17.61
C GLU A 144 4.39 5.13 -16.95
N ASP A 145 5.30 4.60 -17.76
CA ASP A 145 6.38 3.77 -17.28
C ASP A 145 7.29 4.55 -16.32
N GLY A 146 7.60 3.93 -15.18
CA GLY A 146 8.51 4.49 -14.18
C GLY A 146 7.87 5.38 -13.10
N VAL A 147 6.56 5.64 -13.16
CA VAL A 147 5.85 6.35 -12.06
C VAL A 147 5.63 5.42 -10.87
N PHE A 148 5.17 4.20 -11.10
CA PHE A 148 5.02 3.21 -10.03
C PHE A 148 6.26 2.31 -9.90
N PRO A 149 6.60 1.84 -8.68
CA PRO A 149 7.65 0.86 -8.49
C PRO A 149 7.39 -0.40 -9.33
N HIS A 150 8.45 -0.93 -9.94
CA HIS A 150 8.36 -2.18 -10.70
C HIS A 150 7.70 -3.29 -9.85
N PRO A 151 6.82 -4.15 -10.41
CA PRO A 151 6.03 -5.11 -9.63
C PRO A 151 6.84 -6.04 -8.72
N THR A 152 8.09 -6.37 -9.09
CA THR A 152 8.99 -7.18 -8.23
C THR A 152 9.37 -6.51 -6.92
N ARG A 153 9.11 -5.20 -6.76
CA ARG A 153 9.33 -4.46 -5.51
C ARG A 153 8.24 -4.69 -4.45
N PHE A 154 7.13 -5.35 -4.82
CA PHE A 154 6.03 -5.70 -3.91
C PHE A 154 6.12 -7.13 -3.38
N VAL A 155 7.10 -7.91 -3.84
CA VAL A 155 7.26 -9.31 -3.47
C VAL A 155 8.65 -9.56 -2.92
N SER A 156 8.76 -10.55 -2.04
CA SER A 156 10.03 -11.17 -1.66
C SER A 156 10.26 -12.38 -2.55
N MET A 157 11.46 -12.48 -3.12
CA MET A 157 11.86 -13.58 -3.98
C MET A 157 13.04 -14.28 -3.32
N THR A 158 12.87 -15.53 -2.88
CA THR A 158 13.96 -16.34 -2.32
C THR A 158 14.31 -17.47 -3.28
N GLY A 159 15.61 -17.73 -3.46
CA GLY A 159 16.10 -18.78 -4.37
C GLY A 159 16.16 -20.19 -3.76
N PHE A 160 15.72 -20.36 -2.51
CA PHE A 160 15.80 -21.62 -1.76
C PHE A 160 14.43 -22.02 -1.22
N THR A 161 14.04 -23.26 -1.50
CA THR A 161 12.87 -23.94 -0.92
C THR A 161 13.33 -25.01 0.06
N ARG A 162 12.39 -25.55 0.86
CA ARG A 162 12.65 -26.71 1.74
C ARG A 162 13.07 -27.98 0.96
N ASN A 163 12.82 -28.02 -0.35
CA ASN A 163 13.15 -29.13 -1.24
C ASN A 163 14.36 -28.84 -2.16
N GLY A 164 15.15 -27.78 -1.89
CA GLY A 164 16.32 -27.41 -2.69
C GLY A 164 16.14 -26.08 -3.46
N PRO A 165 16.98 -25.82 -4.47
CA PRO A 165 16.92 -24.60 -5.28
C PRO A 165 15.53 -24.45 -5.92
N GLY A 166 14.89 -23.30 -5.72
CA GLY A 166 13.59 -23.01 -6.29
C GLY A 166 13.15 -21.61 -5.90
N LEU A 167 12.60 -20.88 -6.86
CA LEU A 167 12.18 -19.50 -6.66
C LEU A 167 10.83 -19.48 -5.93
N VAL A 168 10.83 -19.10 -4.65
CA VAL A 168 9.61 -18.77 -3.93
C VAL A 168 9.39 -17.28 -4.07
N THR A 169 8.24 -16.90 -4.63
CA THR A 169 7.80 -15.51 -4.66
C THR A 169 6.64 -15.37 -3.68
N VAL A 170 6.76 -14.45 -2.74
CA VAL A 170 5.72 -14.20 -1.73
C VAL A 170 5.40 -12.72 -1.74
N TRP A 171 4.11 -12.36 -1.79
CA TRP A 171 3.70 -10.98 -1.62
C TRP A 171 4.11 -10.45 -0.24
N ILE A 172 4.74 -9.27 -0.23
CA ILE A 172 5.07 -8.60 1.03
C ILE A 172 3.78 -8.02 1.58
N ARG A 173 3.37 -8.46 2.77
CA ARG A 173 2.19 -7.98 3.49
C ARG A 173 2.50 -7.81 4.98
N PRO A 174 1.70 -7.05 5.73
CA PRO A 174 1.83 -6.94 7.17
C PRO A 174 1.83 -8.31 7.84
N ARG A 175 2.77 -8.51 8.76
CA ARG A 175 2.91 -9.73 9.56
C ARG A 175 2.75 -9.40 11.04
N ALA A 176 1.55 -9.63 11.56
CA ALA A 176 1.22 -9.40 12.96
C ALA A 176 2.03 -10.30 13.92
N ASP A 177 2.42 -11.49 13.47
CA ASP A 177 3.27 -12.44 14.21
C ASP A 177 4.69 -11.91 14.47
N LEU A 178 5.17 -10.97 13.64
CA LEU A 178 6.48 -10.32 13.82
C LEU A 178 6.41 -9.04 14.67
N VAL A 179 5.21 -8.53 14.97
CA VAL A 179 5.04 -7.32 15.79
C VAL A 179 5.48 -7.57 17.24
N PHE A 180 5.24 -8.76 17.78
CA PHE A 180 5.64 -9.12 19.15
C PHE A 180 7.11 -9.57 19.28
N ALA A 181 7.79 -9.86 18.16
CA ALA A 181 9.17 -10.34 18.18
C ALA A 181 10.21 -9.21 18.30
N HIS A 182 9.78 -7.95 18.17
CA HIS A 182 10.65 -6.78 18.15
C HIS A 182 10.20 -5.66 19.12
N GLY A 183 9.40 -6.02 20.14
CA GLY A 183 9.04 -5.16 21.27
C GLY A 183 10.17 -5.02 22.28
#